data_AF-A0A6S6PDQ9-F1
#
_entry.id   AF-A0A6S6PDQ9-F1
#
_cell.length_a   1.000
_cell.length_b   1.000
_cell.length_c   1.000
_cell.angle_alpha   90.00
_cell.angle_beta   90.00
_cell.angle_gamma   90.00
#
_symmetry.space_group_name_H-M   'P 1'
#
loop_
_entity.id
_entity.type
_entity.pdbx_description
1 polymer ?
#
loop_
_entity_poly.entity_id
_entity_poly.type
_entity_poly.pdbx_seq_one_letter_code
_entity_poly.pdbx_strand_id
1 'polypeptide(L)'
;MTDLATVENSIRRRSFGTLSTLDSSGNPHATAVTYAAAGEGTNLTLYITTRTTNVKVKNIRRRPQVAFVIPVPHRFLPMMPPAAVQFAGSAEILNHENADARGAFHADWFLRRILAAEERIVSQSAELCFIAVRPRRWLSTYGIGMSALDIVRHPGDAIGRADLTGGN
;
A
#
# COMPACT_ATOMS: atom_id res chain seq x y z
N MET A 1 -2.26 1.21 22.49
CA MET A 1 -2.04 0.28 21.36
C MET A 1 -3.09 0.60 20.31
N THR A 2 -2.71 0.94 19.07
CA THR A 2 -3.69 1.31 18.04
C THR A 2 -4.45 0.06 17.61
N ASP A 3 -5.79 0.14 17.62
CA ASP A 3 -6.66 -0.95 17.20
C ASP A 3 -6.41 -1.35 15.73
N LEU A 4 -6.24 -2.64 15.46
CA LEU A 4 -5.91 -3.17 14.14
C LEU A 4 -6.99 -2.83 13.11
N ALA A 5 -8.27 -2.95 13.47
CA ALA A 5 -9.38 -2.66 12.55
C ALA A 5 -9.35 -1.20 12.09
N THR A 6 -9.03 -0.28 13.01
CA THR A 6 -8.83 1.15 12.71
C THR A 6 -7.67 1.37 11.73
N VAL A 7 -6.55 0.66 11.90
CA VAL A 7 -5.39 0.73 10.99
C VAL A 7 -5.74 0.15 9.62
N GLU A 8 -6.38 -1.01 9.55
CA GLU A 8 -6.77 -1.64 8.28
C GLU A 8 -7.78 -0.80 7.50
N ASN A 9 -8.83 -0.32 8.16
CA ASN A 9 -9.78 0.61 7.56
C ASN A 9 -9.07 1.89 7.10
N SER A 10 -8.02 2.31 7.84
CA SER A 10 -7.19 3.41 7.37
C SER A 10 -6.50 3.05 6.06
N ILE A 11 -5.85 1.90 5.94
CA ILE A 11 -5.21 1.45 4.70
C ILE A 11 -6.21 1.31 3.53
N ARG A 12 -7.37 0.65 3.76
CA ARG A 12 -8.34 0.30 2.70
C ARG A 12 -9.03 1.51 2.06
N ARG A 13 -9.17 2.62 2.80
CA ARG A 13 -9.75 3.88 2.29
C ARG A 13 -8.76 4.75 1.50
N ARG A 14 -7.52 4.31 1.33
CA ARG A 14 -6.50 5.02 0.55
C ARG A 14 -6.13 4.19 -0.67
N SER A 15 -5.65 4.89 -1.67
CA SER A 15 -5.25 4.34 -2.96
C SER A 15 -3.85 4.75 -3.36
N PHE A 16 -3.10 5.42 -2.48
CA PHE A 16 -1.76 5.95 -2.77
C PHE A 16 -0.78 5.65 -1.65
N GLY A 17 0.44 5.28 -2.03
CA GLY A 17 1.54 5.12 -1.09
C GLY A 17 2.90 5.10 -1.77
N THR A 18 3.94 4.89 -0.97
CA THR A 18 5.31 4.75 -1.44
C THR A 18 5.78 3.32 -1.22
N LEU A 19 6.13 2.64 -2.31
CA LEU A 19 6.75 1.31 -2.29
C LEU A 19 8.27 1.47 -2.35
N SER A 20 8.97 0.93 -1.36
CA SER A 20 10.42 0.82 -1.34
C SER A 20 10.85 -0.60 -1.68
N THR A 21 11.74 -0.73 -2.65
CA THR A 21 12.32 -1.99 -3.14
C THR A 21 13.84 -1.91 -3.06
N LEU A 22 14.54 -3.02 -3.22
CA LEU A 22 16.01 -3.04 -3.25
C LEU A 22 16.50 -3.37 -4.66
N ASP A 23 17.46 -2.58 -5.17
CA ASP A 23 18.13 -2.89 -6.43
C ASP A 23 19.05 -4.12 -6.30
N SER A 24 19.78 -4.49 -7.37
CA SER A 24 20.70 -5.63 -7.37
C SER A 24 21.86 -5.52 -6.37
N SER A 25 22.29 -4.29 -6.05
CA SER A 25 23.36 -4.00 -5.11
C SER A 25 22.87 -3.84 -3.67
N GLY A 26 21.54 -3.85 -3.45
CA GLY A 26 20.93 -3.66 -2.14
C GLY A 26 20.61 -2.21 -1.81
N ASN A 27 20.75 -1.27 -2.76
CA ASN A 27 20.36 0.11 -2.53
C ASN A 27 18.82 0.25 -2.56
N PRO A 28 18.24 1.10 -1.69
CA PRO A 28 16.81 1.34 -1.69
C PRO A 28 16.38 2.15 -2.91
N HIS A 29 15.29 1.73 -3.54
CA HIS A 29 14.58 2.45 -4.58
C HIS A 29 13.12 2.65 -4.15
N ALA A 30 12.74 3.89 -3.88
CA ALA A 30 11.40 4.28 -3.48
C ALA A 30 10.60 4.79 -4.69
N THR A 31 9.34 4.38 -4.80
CA THR A 31 8.46 4.85 -5.88
C THR A 31 7.05 5.07 -5.37
N ALA A 32 6.48 6.21 -5.73
CA ALA A 32 5.05 6.44 -5.57
C ALA A 32 4.24 5.43 -6.38
N VAL A 33 3.17 4.91 -5.80
CA VAL A 33 2.28 3.92 -6.42
C VAL A 33 0.84 4.20 -6.06
N THR A 34 -0.05 3.95 -7.02
CA THR A 34 -1.44 3.70 -6.73
C THR A 34 -1.61 2.24 -6.34
N TYR A 35 -2.42 1.96 -5.32
CA TYR A 35 -2.77 0.60 -4.93
C TYR A 35 -4.27 0.42 -4.72
N ALA A 36 -4.73 -0.83 -4.79
CA ALA A 36 -6.01 -1.29 -4.31
C ALA A 36 -5.78 -2.24 -3.13
N ALA A 37 -6.49 -2.08 -2.02
CA ALA A 37 -6.47 -3.08 -0.96
C ALA A 37 -7.43 -4.23 -1.31
N ALA A 38 -7.09 -5.46 -0.93
CA ALA A 38 -8.04 -6.57 -0.97
C ALA A 38 -9.31 -6.26 -0.15
N GLY A 39 -10.39 -7.03 -0.35
CA GLY A 39 -11.65 -6.85 0.37
C GLY A 39 -11.53 -7.10 1.89
N GLU A 40 -12.53 -6.68 2.64
CA GLU A 40 -12.65 -7.00 4.07
C GLU A 40 -12.72 -8.53 4.29
N GLY A 41 -12.27 -9.01 5.45
CA GLY A 41 -12.23 -10.44 5.78
C GLY A 41 -11.15 -11.25 5.05
N THR A 42 -10.29 -10.59 4.26
CA THR A 42 -9.11 -11.21 3.64
C THR A 42 -7.82 -10.76 4.33
N ASN A 43 -6.78 -11.59 4.25
CA ASN A 43 -5.43 -11.20 4.64
C ASN A 43 -5.04 -9.90 3.94
N LEU A 44 -4.61 -8.91 4.72
CA LEU A 44 -4.27 -7.58 4.22
C LEU A 44 -3.24 -7.66 3.09
N THR A 45 -3.71 -7.46 1.86
CA THR A 45 -2.92 -7.51 0.63
C THR A 45 -3.18 -6.24 -0.16
N LEU A 46 -2.11 -5.58 -0.61
CA LEU A 46 -2.19 -4.41 -1.47
C LEU A 46 -1.79 -4.80 -2.90
N TYR A 47 -2.64 -4.53 -3.86
CA TYR A 47 -2.40 -4.76 -5.27
C TYR A 47 -1.99 -3.47 -5.96
N ILE A 48 -0.92 -3.51 -6.74
CA ILE A 48 -0.42 -2.39 -7.53
C ILE A 48 -0.42 -2.83 -8.99
N THR A 49 -1.06 -2.07 -9.88
CA THR A 49 -0.96 -2.30 -11.31
C THR A 49 0.29 -1.62 -11.87
N THR A 50 1.05 -2.31 -12.72
CA THR A 50 2.27 -1.77 -13.33
C THR A 50 2.72 -2.60 -14.52
N ARG A 51 3.92 -2.32 -15.05
CA ARG A 51 4.54 -3.04 -16.17
C ARG A 51 5.70 -3.90 -15.72
N THR A 52 5.86 -5.07 -16.34
CA THR A 52 6.94 -6.03 -16.08
C THR A 52 8.34 -5.45 -16.34
N THR A 53 8.44 -4.40 -17.16
CA THR A 53 9.66 -3.67 -17.49
C THR A 53 10.08 -2.63 -16.44
N ASN A 54 9.19 -2.26 -15.51
CA ASN A 54 9.47 -1.25 -14.49
C ASN A 54 10.56 -1.72 -13.50
N VAL A 55 11.40 -0.79 -13.05
CA VAL A 55 12.50 -1.04 -12.10
C VAL A 55 12.01 -1.75 -10.85
N LYS A 56 10.86 -1.35 -10.28
CA LYS A 56 10.30 -1.99 -9.08
C LYS A 56 9.99 -3.47 -9.29
N VAL A 57 9.52 -3.86 -10.49
CA VAL A 57 9.23 -5.27 -10.81
C VAL A 57 10.53 -6.06 -10.95
N LYS A 58 11.53 -5.50 -11.63
CA LYS A 58 12.87 -6.11 -11.74
C LYS A 58 13.51 -6.31 -10.37
N ASN A 59 13.37 -5.34 -9.47
CA ASN A 59 13.85 -5.41 -8.10
C ASN A 59 13.13 -6.53 -7.32
N ILE A 60 11.79 -6.54 -7.35
CA ILE A 60 10.97 -7.54 -6.63
C ILE A 60 11.26 -8.97 -7.08
N ARG A 61 11.43 -9.20 -8.39
CA ARG A 61 11.79 -10.52 -8.94
C ARG A 61 13.11 -11.06 -8.36
N ARG A 62 14.04 -10.18 -7.99
CA ARG A 62 15.33 -10.54 -7.37
C ARG A 62 15.22 -10.63 -5.85
N ARG A 63 14.51 -9.68 -5.24
CA ARG A 63 14.37 -9.53 -3.79
C ARG A 63 12.92 -9.17 -3.46
N PRO A 64 12.12 -10.14 -2.99
CA PRO A 64 10.71 -9.90 -2.71
C PRO A 64 10.49 -9.02 -1.45
N GLN A 65 11.51 -8.77 -0.64
CA GLN A 65 11.39 -7.92 0.55
C GLN A 65 11.16 -6.46 0.14
N VAL A 66 10.12 -5.87 0.70
CA VAL A 66 9.73 -4.48 0.43
C VAL A 66 9.37 -3.74 1.72
N ALA A 67 9.37 -2.42 1.66
CA ALA A 67 8.73 -1.58 2.66
C ALA A 67 7.68 -0.68 2.01
N PHE A 68 6.65 -0.34 2.76
CA PHE A 68 5.54 0.46 2.25
C PHE A 68 5.15 1.54 3.24
N VAL A 69 4.82 2.73 2.72
CA VAL A 69 4.34 3.88 3.49
C VAL A 69 3.05 4.40 2.87
N ILE A 70 2.01 4.52 3.69
CA ILE A 70 0.70 5.05 3.30
C ILE A 70 0.47 6.35 4.06
N PRO A 71 0.47 7.51 3.40
CA PRO A 71 0.03 8.75 4.02
C PRO A 71 -1.49 8.72 4.22
N VAL A 72 -1.91 9.22 5.37
CA VAL A 72 -3.30 9.31 5.82
C VAL A 72 -3.61 10.79 6.06
N PRO A 73 -4.12 11.52 5.05
CA PRO A 73 -4.36 12.95 5.17
C PRO A 73 -5.52 13.26 6.14
N HIS A 74 -5.42 14.40 6.81
CA HIS A 74 -6.51 14.93 7.64
C HIS A 74 -7.51 15.66 6.74
N ARG A 75 -8.70 15.05 6.54
CA ARG A 75 -9.72 15.51 5.56
C ARG A 75 -10.09 17.00 5.68
N PHE A 76 -10.08 17.57 6.88
CA PHE A 76 -10.52 18.94 7.14
C PHE A 76 -9.36 19.89 7.54
N LEU A 77 -8.12 19.40 7.58
CA LEU A 77 -6.97 20.16 8.07
C LEU A 77 -5.77 19.97 7.12
N PRO A 78 -5.80 20.59 5.92
CA PRO A 78 -4.78 20.38 4.90
C PRO A 78 -3.38 20.90 5.29
N MET A 79 -3.29 21.82 6.26
CA MET A 79 -2.01 22.32 6.79
C MET A 79 -1.35 21.35 7.78
N MET A 80 -2.10 20.36 8.30
CA MET A 80 -1.55 19.38 9.22
C MET A 80 -0.79 18.30 8.44
N PRO A 81 0.44 17.94 8.87
CA PRO A 81 1.14 16.79 8.30
C PRO A 81 0.24 15.54 8.34
N PRO A 82 0.27 14.69 7.30
CA PRO A 82 -0.55 13.50 7.29
C PRO A 82 -0.13 12.54 8.41
N ALA A 83 -1.12 11.86 9.00
CA ALA A 83 -0.86 10.61 9.71
C ALA A 83 -0.28 9.58 8.74
N ALA A 84 0.24 8.47 9.23
CA ALA A 84 0.85 7.46 8.36
C ALA A 84 0.71 6.05 8.91
N VAL A 85 0.70 5.10 7.97
CA VAL A 85 0.88 3.67 8.25
C VAL A 85 2.10 3.19 7.49
N GLN A 86 3.00 2.46 8.15
CA GLN A 86 4.19 1.90 7.52
C GLN A 86 4.38 0.43 7.89
N PHE A 87 4.90 -0.36 6.97
CA PHE A 87 5.25 -1.75 7.24
C PHE A 87 6.36 -2.28 6.34
N ALA A 88 7.06 -3.29 6.84
CA ALA A 88 7.88 -4.18 6.03
C ALA A 88 7.04 -5.38 5.59
N GLY A 89 7.26 -5.84 4.36
CA GLY A 89 6.44 -6.83 3.70
C GLY A 89 7.22 -7.71 2.72
N SER A 90 6.49 -8.59 2.07
CA SER A 90 6.93 -9.31 0.87
C SER A 90 6.04 -8.97 -0.30
N ALA A 91 6.63 -8.88 -1.48
CA ALA A 91 5.93 -8.61 -2.73
C ALA A 91 6.05 -9.80 -3.69
N GLU A 92 4.99 -10.03 -4.44
CA GLU A 92 4.87 -11.09 -5.45
C GLU A 92 4.38 -10.46 -6.76
N ILE A 93 4.93 -10.91 -7.90
CA ILE A 93 4.47 -10.47 -9.22
C ILE A 93 3.40 -11.42 -9.71
N LEU A 94 2.21 -10.90 -9.98
CA LEU A 94 1.06 -11.65 -10.46
C LEU A 94 0.78 -11.32 -11.93
N ASN A 95 0.18 -12.29 -12.63
CA ASN A 95 -0.33 -12.10 -13.99
C ASN A 95 -1.42 -11.00 -14.01
N HIS A 96 -1.51 -10.24 -15.11
CA HIS A 96 -2.56 -9.22 -15.33
C HIS A 96 -4.00 -9.75 -15.32
N GLU A 97 -4.19 -11.06 -15.44
CA GLU A 97 -5.50 -11.72 -15.36
C GLU A 97 -5.90 -12.12 -13.94
N ASN A 98 -5.03 -11.88 -12.93
CA ASN A 98 -5.32 -12.28 -11.55
C ASN A 98 -6.65 -11.68 -11.05
N ALA A 99 -7.60 -12.57 -10.74
CA ALA A 99 -8.97 -12.19 -10.42
C ALA A 99 -9.08 -11.31 -9.16
N ASP A 100 -8.29 -11.62 -8.12
CA ASP A 100 -8.32 -10.86 -6.86
C ASP A 100 -7.82 -9.43 -7.05
N ALA A 101 -6.71 -9.26 -7.75
CA ALA A 101 -6.13 -7.95 -8.03
C ALA A 101 -7.05 -7.10 -8.92
N ARG A 102 -7.63 -7.71 -9.97
CA ARG A 102 -8.61 -7.04 -10.83
C ARG A 102 -9.87 -6.67 -10.04
N GLY A 103 -10.39 -7.58 -9.22
CA GLY A 103 -11.53 -7.35 -8.34
C GLY A 103 -11.31 -6.17 -7.41
N ALA A 104 -10.14 -6.09 -6.77
CA ALA A 104 -9.77 -4.97 -5.90
C ALA A 104 -9.73 -3.63 -6.67
N PHE A 105 -9.17 -3.59 -7.87
CA PHE A 105 -9.16 -2.37 -8.70
C PHE A 105 -10.55 -1.99 -9.21
N HIS A 106 -11.42 -2.97 -9.48
CA HIS A 106 -12.78 -2.72 -9.98
C HIS A 106 -13.75 -2.24 -8.89
N ALA A 107 -13.42 -2.43 -7.61
CA ALA A 107 -14.24 -1.99 -6.49
C ALA A 107 -14.35 -0.46 -6.35
N ASP A 108 -13.40 0.29 -6.92
CA ASP A 108 -13.39 1.75 -6.91
C ASP A 108 -13.36 2.33 -8.33
N TRP A 109 -14.15 3.37 -8.58
CA TRP A 109 -14.31 3.93 -9.93
C TRP A 109 -13.00 4.56 -10.46
N PHE A 110 -12.21 5.19 -9.59
CA PHE A 110 -10.96 5.86 -9.95
C PHE A 110 -9.86 4.83 -10.19
N LEU A 111 -9.77 3.81 -9.34
CA LEU A 111 -8.86 2.67 -9.55
C LEU A 111 -9.20 1.91 -10.84
N ARG A 112 -10.49 1.67 -11.13
CA ARG A 112 -10.94 1.09 -12.40
C ARG A 112 -10.50 1.93 -13.60
N ARG A 113 -10.53 3.26 -13.49
CA ARG A 113 -10.05 4.16 -14.55
C ARG A 113 -8.55 4.08 -14.74
N ILE A 114 -7.78 3.95 -13.66
CA ILE A 114 -6.32 3.74 -13.72
C ILE A 114 -5.99 2.42 -14.40
N LEU A 115 -6.65 1.32 -14.01
CA LEU A 115 -6.45 0.02 -14.64
C LEU A 115 -6.75 0.06 -16.14
N ALA A 116 -7.88 0.67 -16.53
CA ALA A 116 -8.24 0.82 -17.95
C ALA A 116 -7.24 1.71 -18.74
N ALA A 117 -6.57 2.65 -18.08
CA ALA A 117 -5.53 3.46 -18.72
C ALA A 117 -4.24 2.64 -18.95
N GLU A 118 -3.81 1.86 -17.95
CA GLU A 118 -2.66 0.95 -18.09
C GLU A 118 -2.92 -0.13 -19.16
N GLU A 119 -4.13 -0.72 -19.20
CA GLU A 119 -4.52 -1.70 -20.23
C GLU A 119 -4.45 -1.11 -21.65
N ARG A 120 -4.84 0.16 -21.84
CA ARG A 120 -4.72 0.85 -23.14
C ARG A 120 -3.28 1.13 -23.55
N ILE A 121 -2.39 1.39 -22.61
CA ILE A 121 -0.95 1.56 -22.88
C ILE A 121 -0.33 0.22 -23.26
N VAL A 122 -0.77 -0.86 -22.61
CA VAL A 122 -0.23 -2.21 -22.75
C VAL A 122 -0.77 -2.97 -23.98
N SER A 123 -1.90 -2.58 -24.56
CA SER A 123 -2.43 -3.23 -25.78
C SER A 123 -1.46 -3.22 -26.98
N GLN A 124 -0.33 -2.50 -26.86
CA GLN A 124 0.77 -2.45 -27.83
C GLN A 124 1.97 -3.36 -27.49
N SER A 125 2.10 -3.84 -26.24
CA SER A 125 3.17 -4.74 -25.77
C SER A 125 2.73 -5.37 -24.45
N ALA A 126 2.51 -6.68 -24.38
CA ALA A 126 1.82 -7.44 -23.31
C ALA A 126 2.48 -7.43 -21.90
N GLU A 127 2.84 -6.25 -21.40
CA GLU A 127 3.70 -6.05 -20.23
C GLU A 127 2.96 -5.77 -18.92
N LEU A 128 1.62 -5.74 -18.90
CA LEU A 128 0.87 -5.49 -17.65
C LEU A 128 1.09 -6.63 -16.65
N CYS A 129 1.27 -6.28 -15.38
CA CYS A 129 1.28 -7.22 -14.27
C CYS A 129 0.77 -6.53 -13.01
N PHE A 130 0.39 -7.32 -12.02
CA PHE A 130 0.15 -6.81 -10.67
C PHE A 130 1.33 -7.12 -9.76
N ILE A 131 1.52 -6.28 -8.75
CA ILE A 131 2.34 -6.57 -7.58
C ILE A 131 1.39 -6.76 -6.41
N ALA A 132 1.42 -7.93 -5.77
CA ALA A 132 0.75 -8.16 -4.50
C ALA A 132 1.74 -7.94 -3.36
N VAL A 133 1.45 -6.99 -2.47
CA VAL A 133 2.27 -6.65 -1.31
C VAL A 133 1.55 -7.07 -0.04
N ARG A 134 2.21 -7.90 0.78
CA ARG A 134 1.68 -8.41 2.04
C ARG A 134 2.57 -7.96 3.19
N PRO A 135 2.03 -7.28 4.23
CA PRO A 135 2.79 -6.98 5.43
C PRO A 135 3.18 -8.28 6.17
N ARG A 136 4.30 -8.28 6.90
CA ARG A 136 4.75 -9.50 7.60
C ARG A 136 4.02 -9.74 8.91
N ARG A 137 4.05 -8.78 9.83
CA ARG A 137 3.49 -8.92 11.18
C ARG A 137 3.03 -7.60 11.75
N TRP A 138 3.92 -6.61 11.75
CA TRP A 138 3.67 -5.33 12.40
C TRP A 138 3.32 -4.24 11.40
N LEU A 139 2.26 -3.49 11.71
CA LEU A 139 1.97 -2.20 11.11
C LEU A 139 2.42 -1.13 12.10
N SER A 140 3.36 -0.27 11.70
CA SER A 140 3.72 0.93 12.46
C SER A 140 2.79 2.07 12.06
N THR A 141 2.41 2.89 13.03
CA THR A 141 1.49 4.01 12.81
C THR A 141 2.05 5.30 13.39
N TYR A 142 1.65 6.40 12.78
CA TYR A 142 1.84 7.74 13.31
C TYR A 142 0.53 8.51 13.20
N GLY A 143 -0.02 8.98 14.32
CA GLY A 143 -1.24 9.80 14.38
C GLY A 143 -2.54 9.07 14.00
N ILE A 144 -2.52 7.75 13.85
CA ILE A 144 -3.71 6.96 13.50
C ILE A 144 -4.58 6.78 14.75
N GLY A 145 -5.86 7.16 14.64
CA GLY A 145 -6.83 7.10 15.74
C GLY A 145 -6.80 8.31 16.68
N MET A 146 -5.96 9.32 16.38
CA MET A 146 -5.87 10.57 17.15
C MET A 146 -6.47 11.74 16.39
N SER A 147 -7.02 12.72 17.10
CA SER A 147 -7.37 14.00 16.50
C SER A 147 -6.10 14.81 16.21
N ALA A 148 -6.18 15.76 15.27
CA ALA A 148 -5.05 16.63 14.97
C ALA A 148 -4.59 17.45 16.20
N LEU A 149 -5.54 17.86 17.04
CA LEU A 149 -5.24 18.58 18.29
C LEU A 149 -4.47 17.69 19.27
N ASP A 150 -4.85 16.41 19.38
CA ASP A 150 -4.15 15.46 20.26
C ASP A 150 -2.74 15.18 19.76
N ILE A 151 -2.53 15.09 18.44
CA ILE A 151 -1.18 14.93 17.85
C ILE A 151 -0.29 16.14 18.19
N VAL A 152 -0.82 17.36 18.15
CA VAL A 152 -0.06 18.58 18.49
C VAL A 152 0.23 18.65 20.00
N ARG A 153 -0.74 18.29 20.84
CA ARG A 153 -0.60 18.36 22.30
C ARG A 153 0.25 17.22 22.88
N HIS A 154 0.19 16.04 22.27
CA HIS A 154 0.82 14.81 22.74
C HIS A 154 1.53 14.08 21.60
N PRO A 155 2.56 14.68 20.97
CA PRO A 155 3.23 14.09 19.82
C PRO A 155 3.93 12.76 20.14
N GLY A 156 4.33 12.54 21.40
CA GLY A 156 4.91 11.28 21.86
C GLY A 156 3.93 10.09 21.78
N ASP A 157 2.63 10.35 21.90
CA ASP A 157 1.58 9.33 21.87
C ASP A 157 1.12 9.00 20.45
N ALA A 158 1.56 9.79 19.46
CA ALA A 158 1.21 9.59 18.05
C ALA A 158 1.81 8.30 17.47
N ILE A 159 2.88 7.76 18.06
CA ILE A 159 3.53 6.55 17.58
C ILE A 159 2.79 5.31 18.10
N GLY A 160 2.39 4.44 17.18
CA GLY A 160 1.71 3.20 17.51
C GLY A 160 2.21 1.99 16.71
N ARG A 161 1.75 0.81 17.14
CA ARG A 161 1.92 -0.45 16.42
C ARG A 161 0.64 -1.30 16.54
N ALA A 162 0.33 -2.03 15.48
CA ALA A 162 -0.71 -3.05 15.45
C ALA A 162 -0.12 -4.39 14.99
N ASP A 163 -0.50 -5.50 15.66
CA ASP A 163 -0.09 -6.87 15.31
C ASP A 163 -1.14 -7.50 14.38
N LEU A 164 -0.72 -8.01 13.23
CA LEU A 164 -1.59 -8.72 12.30
C LEU A 164 -1.94 -10.14 12.76
N THR A 165 -1.20 -10.71 13.72
CA THR A 165 -1.53 -12.05 14.26
C THR A 165 -2.57 -12.01 15.37
N GLY A 166 -2.97 -10.82 15.83
CA GLY A 166 -3.90 -10.63 16.95
C GLY A 166 -5.39 -10.58 16.57
N GLY A 167 -5.71 -10.73 15.28
CA GLY A 167 -7.08 -10.78 14.77
C GLY A 167 -7.45 -12.17 14.29
N ASN A 168 -7.77 -13.07 15.22
CA ASN A 168 -8.47 -14.34 14.99
C ASN A 168 -9.58 -14.46 16.03
#